data_AF-C1LGY3-F1
#
_entry.id   AF-C1LGY3-F1
#
_cell.length_a   1.000
_cell.length_b   1.000
_cell.length_c   1.000
_cell.angle_alpha   90.00
_cell.angle_beta   90.00
_cell.angle_gamma   90.00
#
_symmetry.space_group_name_H-M   'P 1'
#
loop_
_entity.id
_entity.type
_entity.pdbx_description
1 polymer ?
#
loop_
_entity_poly.entity_id
_entity_poly.type
_entity_poly.pdbx_seq_one_letter_code
_entity_poly.pdbx_strand_id
1 'polypeptide(L)' 'MSVFHDEIEIEDMEYDKESETYSYPCPCGDRFLITKEDLLSGDNIARCPSCSLYIRVIYDTENILQDFKESSTAEIMVS' A
#
# COMPACT_ATOMS: atom_id res chain seq x y z
N MET A 1 -20.73 12.75 0.60
CA MET A 1 -19.38 12.94 0.05
C MET A 1 -18.42 12.23 0.97
N SER A 2 -17.85 11.10 0.53
CA SER A 2 -16.68 10.53 1.21
C SER A 2 -15.49 11.40 0.79
N VAL A 3 -15.18 12.40 1.62
CA VAL A 3 -14.06 13.31 1.36
C VAL A 3 -12.80 12.60 1.81
N PHE A 4 -12.08 12.02 0.86
CA PHE A 4 -10.71 11.57 1.13
C PHE A 4 -9.90 12.77 1.57
N HIS A 5 -9.00 12.57 2.53
CA HIS A 5 -8.16 13.64 3.01
C HIS A 5 -7.20 14.13 1.94
N ASP A 6 -6.61 13.19 1.20
CA ASP A 6 -5.63 13.46 0.14
C ASP A 6 -5.50 12.26 -0.81
N GLU A 7 -4.85 12.49 -1.95
CA GLU A 7 -4.44 11.46 -2.92
C GLU A 7 -2.91 11.44 -2.97
N ILE A 8 -2.31 10.30 -2.60
CA ILE A 8 -0.87 10.15 -2.43
C ILE A 8 -0.37 9.07 -3.40
N GLU A 9 0.73 9.34 -4.08
CA GLU A 9 1.39 8.36 -4.95
C GLU A 9 2.09 7.30 -4.09
N ILE A 10 2.02 6.04 -4.51
CA ILE A 10 2.63 4.93 -3.76
C ILE A 10 4.15 5.04 -3.64
N GLU A 11 4.79 5.77 -4.57
CA GLU A 11 6.23 6.07 -4.54
C GLU A 11 6.61 7.02 -3.39
N ASP A 12 5.66 7.80 -2.88
CA ASP A 12 5.84 8.69 -1.73
C ASP A 12 5.60 7.96 -0.39
N MET A 13 5.09 6.72 -0.44
CA MET A 13 4.87 5.90 0.75
C MET A 13 6.13 5.08 1.09
N GLU A 14 6.31 4.82 2.38
CA GLU A 14 7.38 3.96 2.87
C GLU A 14 6.93 2.51 2.83
N TYR A 15 7.61 1.68 2.04
CA TYR A 15 7.30 0.25 1.90
C TYR A 15 8.08 -0.60 2.90
N ASP A 16 7.36 -1.36 3.72
CA ASP A 16 7.90 -2.37 4.61
C ASP A 16 7.83 -3.76 3.95
N LYS A 17 9.00 -4.35 3.69
CA LYS A 17 9.11 -5.67 3.03
C LYS A 17 8.76 -6.85 3.93
N GLU A 18 8.86 -6.69 5.25
CA GLU A 18 8.61 -7.78 6.20
C GLU A 18 7.10 -8.01 6.37
N SER A 19 6.33 -6.92 6.40
CA SER A 19 4.88 -6.91 6.54
C SER A 19 4.13 -6.64 5.22
N GLU A 20 4.85 -6.48 4.10
CA GLU A 20 4.31 -6.10 2.79
C GLU A 20 3.31 -4.93 2.87
N THR A 21 3.65 -3.90 3.64
CA THR A 21 2.75 -2.80 4.01
C THR A 21 3.36 -1.45 3.64
N TYR A 22 2.56 -0.60 3.01
CA TYR A 22 2.91 0.78 2.72
C TYR A 22 2.42 1.68 3.84
N SER A 23 3.29 2.58 4.32
CA SER A 23 2.97 3.54 5.37
C SER A 23 3.22 4.99 4.93
N TYR A 24 2.36 5.90 5.38
CA TYR A 24 2.50 7.34 5.09
C TYR A 24 2.19 8.18 6.35
N PRO A 25 2.97 9.25 6.65
CA PRO A 25 2.75 10.05 7.84
C PRO A 25 1.36 10.70 7.87
N CYS A 26 0.63 10.49 8.96
CA CYS A 26 -0.68 11.09 9.17
C CYS A 26 -0.55 12.36 10.02
N PRO A 27 -1.28 13.45 9.70
CA PRO A 27 -1.24 14.69 10.50
C PRO A 27 -1.70 14.54 11.96
N CYS A 28 -2.28 13.40 12.34
CA CYS A 28 -2.62 13.12 13.74
C CYS A 28 -1.43 12.65 14.59
N GLY A 29 -0.28 12.32 13.97
CA GLY A 29 0.91 11.80 14.65
C GLY A 29 1.15 10.29 14.47
N ASP A 30 0.21 9.56 13.87
CA ASP A 30 0.37 8.15 13.47
C ASP A 30 0.69 8.03 11.97
N ARG A 31 0.53 6.83 11.39
CA ARG A 31 0.72 6.58 9.97
C ARG A 31 -0.54 5.96 9.35
N PHE A 32 -0.85 6.35 8.12
CA PHE A 32 -1.74 5.59 7.26
C PHE A 32 -1.07 4.28 6.87
N LEU A 33 -1.84 3.21 6.80
CA LEU A 33 -1.36 1.88 6.46
C LEU A 33 -2.26 1.28 5.37
N ILE A 34 -1.64 0.61 4.41
CA ILE A 34 -2.30 -0.23 3.41
C ILE A 34 -1.38 -1.39 3.05
N THR A 35 -1.93 -2.59 2.95
CA THR A 35 -1.16 -3.78 2.59
C THR A 35 -1.10 -3.93 1.08
N LYS A 36 -0.04 -4.57 0.59
CA LYS A 36 0.13 -4.87 -0.82
C LYS A 36 -0.98 -5.78 -1.36
N GLU A 37 -1.44 -6.72 -0.55
CA GLU A 37 -2.60 -7.57 -0.88
C GLU A 37 -3.88 -6.76 -1.14
N ASP A 38 -4.10 -5.68 -0.39
CA ASP A 38 -5.27 -4.80 -0.52
C ASP A 38 -5.22 -4.06 -1.87
N LEU A 39 -4.02 -3.52 -2.20
CA LEU A 39 -3.73 -2.92 -3.50
C LEU A 39 -3.91 -3.91 -4.66
N LEU A 40 -3.48 -5.15 -4.50
CA LEU A 40 -3.67 -6.20 -5.52
C LEU A 40 -5.15 -6.59 -5.70
N SER A 41 -5.94 -6.49 -4.63
CA SER A 41 -7.39 -6.69 -4.66
C SER A 41 -8.14 -5.51 -5.32
N GLY A 42 -7.44 -4.39 -5.55
CA GLY A 42 -7.99 -3.17 -6.11
C GLY A 42 -8.48 -2.16 -5.05
N ASP A 43 -8.27 -2.43 -3.77
CA ASP A 43 -8.54 -1.48 -2.70
C ASP A 43 -7.33 -0.55 -2.54
N ASN A 44 -7.60 0.74 -2.52
CA ASN A 44 -6.58 1.78 -2.62
C ASN A 44 -6.76 2.83 -1.52
N ILE A 45 -7.36 2.42 -0.41
CA ILE A 45 -7.74 3.31 0.67
C ILE A 45 -6.88 3.00 1.88
N ALA A 46 -5.80 3.76 2.06
CA ALA A 46 -4.97 3.64 3.24
C ALA A 46 -5.67 4.27 4.46
N ARG A 47 -5.64 3.55 5.59
CA ARG A 47 -6.40 3.88 6.80
C ARG A 47 -5.45 4.24 7.93
N CYS A 48 -5.76 5.30 8.67
CA CYS A 48 -5.04 5.61 9.90
C CYS A 48 -5.77 5.00 11.11
N PRO A 49 -5.11 4.20 11.95
CA PRO A 49 -5.73 3.56 13.11
C PRO A 49 -6.17 4.57 14.19
N SER A 50 -5.57 5.76 14.25
CA SER A 50 -5.80 6.72 15.33
C SER A 50 -6.84 7.81 15.04
N CYS A 51 -7.01 8.23 13.78
CA CYS A 51 -7.87 9.36 13.44
C CYS A 51 -9.04 9.01 12.51
N SER A 52 -9.18 7.74 12.12
CA SER A 52 -10.22 7.29 11.16
C SER A 52 -10.21 8.04 9.83
N LEU A 53 -9.10 8.71 9.50
CA LEU A 53 -8.92 9.38 8.23
C LEU A 53 -8.56 8.35 7.16
N TYR A 54 -8.85 8.72 5.91
CA TYR A 54 -8.60 7.91 4.73
C TYR A 54 -7.88 8.76 3.68
N ILE A 55 -6.82 8.22 3.10
CA ILE A 55 -6.19 8.76 1.89
C ILE A 55 -6.38 7.77 0.75
N ARG A 56 -6.43 8.27 -0.47
CA ARG A 56 -6.40 7.41 -1.65
C ARG A 56 -4.96 7.23 -2.10
N VAL A 57 -4.58 6.00 -2.37
CA VAL A 57 -3.27 5.65 -2.89
C VAL A 57 -3.36 5.52 -4.40
N ILE A 58 -2.54 6.31 -5.10
CA ILE A 58 -2.38 6.24 -6.54
C ILE A 58 -1.22 5.30 -6.82
N TYR A 59 -1.51 4.19 -7.50
CA TYR A 59 -0.53 3.17 -7.85
C TYR A 59 -0.84 2.62 -9.23
N ASP A 60 0.19 2.06 -9.85
CA ASP A 60 0.03 1.28 -11.07
C ASP A 60 -0.05 -0.21 -10.71
N THR A 61 -1.13 -0.87 -11.12
CA THR A 61 -1.36 -2.29 -10.81
C THR A 61 -0.23 -3.16 -11.37
N GLU A 62 0.36 -2.79 -12.53
CA GLU A 62 1.45 -3.54 -13.14
C GLU A 62 2.71 -3.52 -12.28
N ASN A 63 2.99 -2.39 -11.61
CA ASN A 63 4.14 -2.21 -10.74
C ASN A 63 4.04 -3.12 -9.49
N ILE A 64 2.86 -3.16 -8.86
CA ILE A 64 2.61 -3.98 -7.67
C ILE A 64 2.63 -5.48 -8.02
N LEU A 65 2.08 -5.85 -9.18
CA LEU A 65 2.13 -7.23 -9.70
C LEU A 65 3.56 -7.71 -9.98
N GLN A 66 4.44 -6.83 -10.43
CA GLN A 66 5.83 -7.18 -10.69
C GLN A 66 6.59 -7.48 -9.40
N ASP A 67 6.43 -6.65 -8.37
CA ASP A 67 7.03 -6.88 -7.05
C ASP A 67 6.52 -8.18 -6.41
N PHE A 68 5.25 -8.56 -6.65
CA PHE A 68 4.69 -9.83 -6.18
C PHE A 68 5.26 -11.05 -6.94
N LYS A 69 5.49 -10.92 -8.25
CA LYS A 69 6.11 -11.98 -9.05
C LYS A 69 7.55 -12.24 -8.62
N GLU A 70 8.31 -11.23 -8.24
CA GLU A 70 9.67 -11.44 -7.72
C GLU A 70 9.66 -12.20 -6.38
N SER A 71 8.68 -11.94 -5.51
CA SER A 71 8.51 -12.68 -4.25
C SER A 71 8.05 -14.14 -4.48
N SER A 72 7.18 -14.37 -5.46
CA SER A 72 6.61 -15.71 -5.76
C SER A 72 7.47 -16.58 -6.69
N THR A 73 8.43 -16.00 -7.44
CA THR A 73 9.27 -16.75 -8.39
C THR A 73 10.42 -17.49 -7.69
N ALA A 74 10.63 -17.28 -6.39
CA ALA A 74 11.64 -18.00 -5.61
C ALA A 74 11.35 -19.52 -5.46
N GLU A 75 10.16 -20.02 -5.81
CA GLU A 75 9.84 -21.46 -5.73
C GLU A 75 9.81 -22.22 -7.08
N ILE A 76 9.98 -21.55 -8.23
CA ILE A 76 9.93 -22.23 -9.56
C ILE A 76 11.30 -22.24 -10.26
N MET A 77 12.38 -22.53 -9.54
CA MET A 77 13.66 -22.92 -10.15
C MET A 77 14.38 -23.97 -9.29
N VAL A 78 13.72 -25.11 -9.04
CA VAL A 78 14.39 -26.37 -8.73
C VAL A 78 13.83 -27.46 -9.65
N SER A 79 14.41 -27.59 -10.84
CA SER A 79 14.24 -28.75 -11.72
C SER A 79 15.55 -29.02 -12.41
#